data_AF-A0A842YHD5-F1
#
_entry.id   AF-A0A842YHD5-F1
#
_cell.length_a   1.000
_cell.length_b   1.000
_cell.length_c   1.000
_cell.angle_alpha   90.00
_cell.angle_beta   90.00
_cell.angle_gamma   90.00
#
_symmetry.space_group_name_H-M   'P 1'
#
loop_
_entity.id
_entity.type
_entity.pdbx_description
1 polymer ?
#
loop_
_entity_poly.entity_id
_entity_poly.type
_entity_poly.pdbx_seq_one_letter_code
_entity_poly.pdbx_strand_id
1 'polypeptide(L)'
;YKDLGAPVKDWKESVKAMPMASTDYGDVSQKTPSAGSYIGIAPEGTPGHSVQLAQASMTKEGLDAMIVGTKALGMTLVELLAKPEILKEAKEYFDSN
;
A
#
# COMPACT_ATOMS: atom_id res chain seq x y z
N TYR A 1 14.34 1.98 3.43
CA TYR A 1 13.87 3.01 2.45
C TYR A 1 14.34 4.41 2.83
N LYS A 2 14.02 4.90 4.04
CA LYS A 2 14.64 6.10 4.60
C LYS A 2 16.16 5.95 4.73
N ASP A 3 16.62 4.78 5.17
CA ASP A 3 18.05 4.43 5.25
C ASP A 3 18.73 4.28 3.88
N LEU A 4 17.93 4.18 2.80
CA LEU A 4 18.41 4.16 1.42
C LEU A 4 18.34 5.57 0.78
N GLY A 5 18.03 6.61 1.56
CA GLY A 5 17.89 7.98 1.08
C GLY A 5 16.63 8.25 0.25
N ALA A 6 15.69 7.30 0.18
CA ALA A 6 14.45 7.51 -0.55
C ALA A 6 13.59 8.58 0.16
N PRO A 7 12.97 9.53 -0.57
CA PRO A 7 12.04 10.48 0.02
C PRO A 7 10.81 9.72 0.52
N VAL A 8 10.60 9.74 1.84
CA VAL A 8 9.43 9.13 2.49
C VAL A 8 8.64 10.25 3.16
N LYS A 9 7.38 10.43 2.74
CA LYS A 9 6.44 11.33 3.40
C LYS A 9 5.95 10.70 4.70
N ASP A 10 5.57 11.53 5.66
CA ASP A 10 4.86 11.03 6.84
C ASP A 10 3.57 10.32 6.40
N TRP A 11 3.21 9.23 7.08
CA TRP A 11 2.04 8.45 6.69
C TRP A 11 0.73 9.25 6.89
N LYS A 12 0.68 10.16 7.87
CA LYS A 12 -0.47 11.06 8.11
C LYS A 12 -0.64 12.09 6.99
N GLU A 13 0.43 12.41 6.28
CA GLU A 13 0.36 13.22 5.06
C GLU A 13 -0.04 12.38 3.85
N SER A 14 0.51 11.16 3.77
CA SER A 14 0.28 10.24 2.65
C SER A 14 -1.19 9.83 2.53
N VAL A 15 -1.88 9.59 3.66
CA VAL A 15 -3.31 9.22 3.66
C VAL A 15 -4.21 10.32 3.11
N LYS A 16 -3.80 11.59 3.16
CA LYS A 16 -4.59 12.71 2.61
C LYS A 16 -4.61 12.73 1.08
N ALA A 17 -3.64 12.08 0.44
CA ALA A 17 -3.54 11.99 -1.02
C ALA A 17 -4.29 10.79 -1.60
N MET A 18 -4.77 9.85 -0.76
CA MET A 18 -5.52 8.70 -1.25
C MET A 18 -6.95 9.14 -1.60
N PRO A 19 -7.44 8.84 -2.81
CA PRO A 19 -8.82 9.11 -3.16
C PRO A 19 -9.75 8.29 -2.27
N MET A 20 -10.92 8.85 -1.95
CA MET A 20 -11.98 8.09 -1.32
C MET A 20 -12.35 6.91 -2.23
N ALA A 21 -12.30 5.70 -1.68
CA ALA A 21 -12.61 4.46 -2.39
C ALA A 21 -13.54 3.59 -1.54
N SER A 22 -14.29 2.71 -2.19
CA SER A 22 -15.13 1.70 -1.53
C SER A 22 -14.56 0.31 -1.80
N THR A 23 -14.22 -0.40 -0.73
CA THR A 23 -13.69 -1.76 -0.77
C THR A 23 -14.08 -2.51 0.50
N ASP A 24 -14.40 -3.79 0.35
CA ASP A 24 -14.61 -4.74 1.45
C ASP A 24 -13.37 -4.97 2.32
N TYR A 25 -12.17 -4.57 1.86
CA TYR A 25 -10.98 -4.49 2.71
C TYR A 25 -11.20 -3.60 3.95
N GLY A 26 -12.09 -2.61 3.85
CA GLY A 26 -12.50 -1.78 4.98
C GLY A 26 -13.09 -2.60 6.13
N ASP A 27 -13.85 -3.65 5.85
CA ASP A 27 -14.46 -4.51 6.88
C ASP A 27 -13.38 -5.31 7.63
N VAL A 28 -12.37 -5.80 6.90
CA VAL A 28 -11.21 -6.48 7.49
C VAL A 28 -10.41 -5.52 8.37
N SER A 29 -10.24 -4.28 7.94
CA SER A 29 -9.52 -3.27 8.71
C SER A 29 -10.18 -2.90 10.03
N GLN A 30 -11.46 -3.25 10.25
CA GLN A 30 -12.13 -3.10 11.54
C GLN A 30 -11.76 -4.19 12.56
N LYS A 31 -11.07 -5.26 12.13
CA LYS A 31 -10.81 -6.46 12.95
C LYS A 31 -9.33 -6.78 13.15
N THR A 32 -8.44 -6.15 12.40
CA THR A 32 -7.00 -6.39 12.48
C THR A 32 -6.21 -5.17 12.01
N PRO A 33 -5.00 -4.92 12.56
CA PRO A 33 -4.08 -3.95 11.98
C PRO A 33 -3.96 -4.16 10.48
N SER A 34 -4.16 -3.08 9.73
CA SER A 34 -4.31 -3.12 8.27
C SER A 34 -3.59 -1.93 7.64
N ALA A 35 -2.91 -2.17 6.53
CA ALA A 35 -2.22 -1.15 5.74
C ALA A 35 -2.30 -1.52 4.26
N GLY A 36 -2.63 -0.54 3.42
CA GLY A 36 -2.73 -0.69 1.97
C GLY A 36 -1.88 0.33 1.23
N SER A 37 -1.54 0.03 -0.02
CA SER A 37 -0.84 0.96 -0.91
C SER A 37 -1.36 0.84 -2.34
N TYR A 38 -1.24 1.92 -3.10
CA TYR A 38 -1.47 1.91 -4.54
C TYR A 38 -0.13 2.00 -5.25
N ILE A 39 0.12 1.09 -6.18
CA ILE A 39 1.27 1.14 -7.09
C ILE A 39 0.77 1.66 -8.44
N GLY A 40 1.36 2.75 -8.92
CA GLY A 40 0.96 3.35 -10.18
C GLY A 40 1.27 2.44 -11.36
N ILE A 41 0.28 2.26 -12.25
CA ILE A 41 0.40 1.48 -13.49
C ILE A 41 0.11 2.31 -14.74
N ALA A 42 -0.28 3.57 -14.56
CA ALA A 42 -0.73 4.47 -15.61
C ALA A 42 -0.35 5.92 -15.25
N PRO A 43 -0.29 6.85 -16.22
CA PRO A 43 -0.02 8.25 -15.97
C PRO A 43 -0.96 8.87 -14.95
N GLU A 44 -0.46 9.85 -14.19
CA GLU A 44 -1.26 10.63 -13.24
C GLU A 44 -2.48 11.27 -13.94
N GLY A 45 -3.63 11.25 -13.26
CA GLY A 45 -4.89 11.73 -13.81
C GLY A 45 -5.67 10.70 -14.65
N THR A 46 -5.12 9.49 -14.89
CA THR A 46 -5.88 8.40 -15.52
C THR A 46 -7.08 8.00 -14.63
N PRO A 47 -8.33 8.06 -15.12
CA PRO A 47 -9.49 7.73 -14.30
C PRO A 47 -9.53 6.26 -13.88
N GLY A 48 -9.93 6.01 -12.63
CA GLY A 48 -10.34 4.69 -12.17
C GLY A 48 -11.53 4.16 -12.99
N HIS A 49 -11.71 2.83 -13.04
CA HIS A 49 -12.80 2.18 -13.77
C HIS A 49 -12.89 2.56 -15.27
N SER A 50 -11.75 2.86 -15.90
CA SER A 50 -11.67 3.27 -17.30
C SER A 50 -11.05 2.19 -18.18
N VAL A 51 -11.33 2.26 -19.49
CA VAL A 51 -10.70 1.38 -20.50
C VAL A 51 -9.19 1.60 -20.53
N GLN A 52 -8.75 2.84 -20.34
CA GLN A 52 -7.34 3.23 -20.30
C GLN A 52 -6.61 2.53 -19.15
N LEU A 53 -7.19 2.52 -17.94
CA LEU A 53 -6.60 1.84 -16.80
C LEU A 53 -6.61 0.31 -16.99
N ALA A 54 -7.67 -0.24 -17.59
CA ALA A 54 -7.73 -1.66 -17.93
C ALA A 54 -6.61 -2.05 -18.90
N GLN A 55 -6.39 -1.27 -19.97
CA GLN A 55 -5.30 -1.49 -20.91
C GLN A 55 -3.92 -1.37 -20.23
N ALA A 56 -3.75 -0.38 -19.36
CA ALA A 56 -2.50 -0.16 -18.62
C ALA A 56 -2.10 -1.38 -17.77
N SER A 57 -3.08 -2.08 -17.18
CA SER A 57 -2.85 -3.30 -16.38
C SER A 57 -2.26 -4.48 -17.17
N MET A 58 -2.38 -4.45 -18.50
CA MET A 58 -1.86 -5.50 -19.39
C MET A 58 -0.50 -5.14 -20.02
N THR A 59 0.07 -3.98 -19.70
CA THR A 59 1.35 -3.54 -20.25
C THR A 59 2.52 -4.11 -19.45
N LYS A 60 3.74 -4.05 -20.03
CA LYS A 60 4.96 -4.38 -19.29
C LYS A 60 5.11 -3.51 -18.03
N GLU A 61 4.79 -2.23 -18.10
CA GLU A 61 4.84 -1.31 -16.95
C GLU A 61 3.88 -1.74 -15.83
N GLY A 62 2.64 -2.10 -16.18
CA GLY A 62 1.67 -2.63 -15.21
C GLY A 62 2.16 -3.93 -14.55
N LEU A 63 2.76 -4.84 -15.32
CA LEU A 63 3.33 -6.08 -14.79
C LEU A 63 4.58 -5.82 -13.92
N ASP A 64 5.45 -4.88 -14.30
CA ASP A 64 6.61 -4.49 -13.50
C ASP A 64 6.15 -3.87 -12.16
N ALA A 65 5.10 -3.04 -12.18
CA ALA A 65 4.47 -2.46 -11.00
C ALA A 65 3.86 -3.54 -10.08
N MET A 66 3.25 -4.60 -10.65
CA MET A 66 2.80 -5.75 -9.88
C MET A 66 3.97 -6.40 -9.13
N ILE A 67 5.13 -6.60 -9.77
CA ILE A 67 6.33 -7.13 -9.12
C ILE A 67 6.81 -6.21 -7.99
N VAL A 68 6.74 -4.88 -8.16
CA VAL A 68 7.04 -3.93 -7.08
C VAL A 68 6.09 -4.12 -5.90
N GLY A 69 4.78 -4.23 -6.15
CA GLY A 69 3.78 -4.49 -5.11
C GLY A 69 4.02 -5.81 -4.38
N THR A 70 4.36 -6.88 -5.10
CA THR A 70 4.70 -8.19 -4.52
C THR A 70 5.93 -8.09 -3.62
N LYS A 71 6.98 -7.39 -4.05
CA LYS A 71 8.18 -7.19 -3.24
C LYS A 71 7.87 -6.35 -2.00
N ALA A 72 7.05 -5.32 -2.12
CA ALA A 72 6.64 -4.51 -0.97
C ALA A 72 5.92 -5.36 0.08
N LEU A 73 4.92 -6.17 -0.32
CA LEU A 73 4.22 -7.09 0.59
C LEU A 73 5.15 -8.12 1.23
N GLY A 74 6.02 -8.75 0.42
CA GLY A 74 6.98 -9.74 0.91
C GLY A 74 7.98 -9.15 1.90
N MET A 75 8.50 -7.95 1.63
CA MET A 75 9.42 -7.28 2.54
C MET A 75 8.74 -6.79 3.81
N THR A 76 7.47 -6.37 3.76
CA THR A 76 6.67 -6.08 4.96
C THR A 76 6.56 -7.33 5.84
N LEU A 77 6.26 -8.49 5.27
CA LEU A 77 6.24 -9.75 6.02
C LEU A 77 7.60 -10.08 6.65
N VAL A 78 8.68 -9.96 5.86
CA VAL A 78 10.04 -10.19 6.37
C VAL A 78 10.35 -9.28 7.55
N GLU A 79 10.00 -8.00 7.48
CA GLU A 79 10.25 -7.06 8.58
C GLU A 79 9.42 -7.42 9.82
N LEU A 80 8.14 -7.73 9.67
CA LEU A 80 7.29 -8.13 10.81
C LEU A 80 7.75 -9.42 11.48
N LEU A 81 8.31 -10.37 10.72
CA LEU A 81 8.87 -11.61 11.26
C LEU A 81 10.24 -11.40 11.91
N ALA A 82 11.09 -10.55 11.32
CA ALA A 82 12.43 -10.28 11.82
C ALA A 82 12.43 -9.37 13.07
N LYS A 83 11.41 -8.51 13.19
CA LYS A 83 11.24 -7.50 14.25
C LYS A 83 9.85 -7.60 14.87
N PRO A 84 9.60 -8.62 15.72
CA PRO A 84 8.28 -8.87 16.30
C PRO A 84 7.74 -7.70 17.14
N GLU A 85 8.60 -6.81 17.62
CA GLU A 85 8.24 -5.56 18.29
C GLU A 85 7.39 -4.64 17.40
N ILE A 86 7.66 -4.57 16.09
CA ILE A 86 6.87 -3.75 15.16
C ILE A 86 5.45 -4.30 15.05
N LEU A 87 5.29 -5.63 14.99
CA LEU A 87 3.97 -6.26 14.98
C LEU A 87 3.21 -5.99 16.29
N LYS A 88 3.92 -5.99 17.42
CA LYS A 88 3.34 -5.66 18.72
C LYS A 88 2.85 -4.21 18.75
N GLU A 89 3.68 -3.26 18.34
CA GLU A 89 3.32 -1.83 18.28
C GLU A 89 2.12 -1.58 17.35
N ALA A 90 2.06 -2.24 16.19
CA ALA A 90 0.93 -2.12 15.28
C ALA A 90 -0.39 -2.62 15.90
N LYS A 91 -0.34 -3.70 16.70
CA LYS A 91 -1.49 -4.22 17.43
C LYS A 91 -1.91 -3.29 18.58
N GLU A 92 -0.96 -2.84 19.37
CA GLU A 92 -1.22 -1.91 20.48
C GLU A 92 -1.84 -0.59 19.97
N TYR A 93 -1.32 -0.06 18.85
CA TYR A 93 -1.92 1.10 18.20
C TYR A 93 -3.36 0.82 17.76
N PHE A 94 -3.61 -0.31 17.11
CA PHE A 94 -4.95 -0.70 16.67
C PHE A 94 -5.93 -0.83 17.84
N ASP A 95 -5.52 -1.46 18.94
CA ASP A 95 -6.37 -1.65 20.12
C ASP A 95 -6.60 -0.35 20.93
N SER A 96 -5.80 0.69 20.70
CA SER A 96 -5.90 1.99 21.36
C SER A 96 -6.85 2.99 20.68
N ASN A 97 -7.39 2.64 19.51
CA ASN A 97 -8.35 3.44 18.73
C ASN A 97 -9.73 2.78 18.71
#